data_AF-A0A5D4SR43-F1
#
_entry.id   AF-A0A5D4SR43-F1
#
_cell.length_a   1.000
_cell.length_b   1.000
_cell.length_c   1.000
_cell.angle_alpha   90.00
_cell.angle_beta   90.00
_cell.angle_gamma   90.00
#
_symmetry.space_group_name_H-M   'P 1'
#
loop_
_entity.id
_entity.type
_entity.pdbx_description
1 polymer ?
#
loop_
_entity_poly.entity_id
_entity_poly.type
_entity_poly.pdbx_seq_one_letter_code
_entity_poly.pdbx_strand_id
1 'polypeptide(L)'
;MFLGSSWQRYFVHFLRNIMDTFHKKNSSQAKTKLKEIFRTSYINKYYDLKGFTKEIETLDAGFEDAMQFHFQKAELDTHLRTTNMLERVNREIRRREKVIQIFPNDQSAIRIIFVLMKIDGEWSRSKYLNHLKVIKSL
;
A
#
# COMPACT_ATOMS: atom_id res chain seq x y z
N MET A 1 10.55 -20.26 -3.85
CA MET A 1 10.99 -19.35 -2.76
C MET A 1 12.12 -18.53 -3.34
N PHE A 2 12.04 -17.19 -3.31
CA PHE A 2 13.10 -16.33 -3.87
C PHE A 2 14.16 -16.06 -2.81
N LEU A 3 15.31 -16.73 -2.92
CA LEU A 3 16.42 -16.57 -1.99
C LEU A 3 16.98 -15.14 -2.08
N GLY A 4 17.21 -14.50 -0.93
CA GLY A 4 17.74 -13.13 -0.84
C GLY A 4 16.71 -12.01 -1.00
N SER A 5 15.43 -12.33 -1.21
CA SER A 5 14.35 -11.33 -1.25
C SER A 5 13.76 -11.11 0.14
N SER A 6 13.67 -9.85 0.57
CA SER A 6 12.93 -9.47 1.78
C SER A 6 11.43 -9.47 1.51
N TRP A 7 10.65 -10.12 2.36
CA TRP A 7 9.19 -9.98 2.36
C TRP A 7 8.81 -8.77 3.22
N GLN A 8 7.98 -7.88 2.66
CA GLN A 8 7.49 -6.69 3.37
C GLN A 8 5.96 -6.66 3.37
N ARG A 9 5.36 -6.27 4.50
CA ARG A 9 3.93 -5.96 4.58
C ARG A 9 3.64 -4.59 3.99
N TYR A 10 2.61 -4.50 3.15
CA TYR A 10 2.26 -3.24 2.50
C TYR A 10 1.73 -2.20 3.51
N PHE A 11 2.53 -1.17 3.76
CA PHE A 11 2.30 -0.12 4.76
C PHE A 11 0.89 0.49 4.75
N VAL A 12 0.40 0.90 3.57
CA VAL A 12 -0.89 1.59 3.45
C VAL A 12 -2.05 0.69 3.85
N HIS A 13 -2.00 -0.59 3.47
CA HIS A 13 -3.04 -1.56 3.81
C HIS A 13 -2.98 -1.90 5.29
N PHE A 14 -1.78 -2.05 5.87
CA PHE A 14 -1.64 -2.28 7.30
C PHE A 14 -2.20 -1.12 8.13
N LEU A 15 -1.86 0.12 7.78
CA LEU A 15 -2.41 1.32 8.41
C LEU A 15 -3.95 1.37 8.27
N ARG A 16 -4.50 1.07 7.08
CA ARG A 16 -5.95 1.04 6.84
C ARG A 16 -6.65 -0.02 7.69
N ASN A 17 -6.11 -1.23 7.75
CA ASN A 17 -6.67 -2.32 8.53
C ASN A 17 -6.77 -1.95 10.02
N ILE A 18 -5.73 -1.33 10.59
CA ILE A 18 -5.78 -0.85 11.99
C ILE A 18 -6.78 0.32 12.12
N MET A 19 -6.79 1.26 11.18
CA MET A 19 -7.75 2.38 11.20
C MET A 19 -9.22 1.93 11.18
N ASP A 20 -9.51 0.78 10.58
CA ASP A 20 -10.85 0.20 10.46
C ASP A 20 -11.32 -0.52 11.73
N THR A 21 -10.41 -0.94 12.63
CA THR A 21 -10.81 -1.54 13.93
C THR A 21 -11.31 -0.49 14.92
N PHE A 22 -10.82 0.74 14.84
CA PHE A 22 -11.25 1.84 15.69
C PHE A 22 -12.75 2.14 15.57
N HIS A 23 -13.43 2.28 16.72
CA HIS A 23 -14.81 2.75 16.78
C HIS A 23 -14.98 4.12 16.07
N LYS A 24 -16.12 4.34 15.41
CA LYS A 24 -16.38 5.59 14.66
C LYS A 24 -16.43 6.83 15.55
N LYS A 25 -16.87 6.70 16.80
CA LYS A 25 -16.95 7.80 17.78
C LYS A 25 -15.68 7.81 18.65
N ASN A 26 -15.20 9.00 19.03
CA ASN A 26 -14.07 9.24 19.95
C ASN A 26 -12.69 8.69 19.54
N SER A 27 -12.51 8.13 18.34
CA SER A 27 -11.22 7.59 17.89
C SER A 27 -10.37 8.56 17.05
N SER A 28 -10.83 9.79 16.82
CA SER A 28 -10.15 10.74 15.92
C SER A 28 -8.71 11.03 16.37
N GLN A 29 -8.53 11.30 17.67
CA GLN A 29 -7.21 11.58 18.24
C GLN A 29 -6.26 10.38 18.15
N ALA A 30 -6.77 9.17 18.40
CA ALA A 30 -6.00 7.93 18.31
C ALA A 30 -5.58 7.62 16.87
N LYS A 31 -6.46 7.83 15.88
CA LYS A 31 -6.13 7.71 14.46
C LYS A 31 -5.06 8.71 14.01
N THR A 32 -5.10 9.94 14.52
CA THR A 32 -4.06 10.95 14.23
C THR A 32 -2.71 10.52 14.81
N LYS A 33 -2.68 10.09 16.08
CA LYS A 33 -1.47 9.55 16.72
C LYS A 33 -0.89 8.35 15.96
N LEU A 34 -1.75 7.42 15.52
CA LEU A 34 -1.33 6.28 14.72
C LEU A 34 -0.59 6.72 13.45
N LYS A 35 -1.12 7.71 12.72
CA LYS A 35 -0.45 8.27 11.54
C LYS A 35 0.90 8.91 11.87
N GLU A 36 1.03 9.54 13.03
CA GLU A 36 2.31 10.13 13.48
C GLU A 36 3.36 9.08 13.81
N ILE A 37 2.97 7.97 14.44
CA ILE A 37 3.86 6.83 14.71
C ILE A 37 4.48 6.36 13.41
N PHE A 38 3.66 6.08 12.41
CA PHE A 38 4.10 5.62 11.10
C PHE A 38 4.89 6.67 10.28
N ARG A 39 4.71 7.96 10.55
CA ARG A 39 5.51 9.03 9.92
C ARG A 39 6.91 9.13 10.50
N THR A 40 7.00 8.99 11.83
CA THR A 40 8.21 9.30 12.59
C THR A 40 9.01 8.05 12.98
N SER A 41 8.43 6.86 12.80
CA SER A 41 9.05 5.56 13.09
C SER A 41 9.38 5.34 14.58
N TYR A 42 8.80 6.12 15.49
CA TYR A 42 9.05 6.01 16.93
C TYR A 42 7.99 5.15 17.63
N ILE A 43 8.39 3.95 18.02
CA ILE A 43 7.62 2.95 18.79
C ILE A 43 7.14 3.49 20.15
N ASN A 44 7.93 4.35 20.82
CA ASN A 44 7.62 4.86 22.16
C ASN A 44 6.31 5.66 22.25
N LYS A 45 5.73 6.06 21.11
CA LYS A 45 4.44 6.76 21.04
C LYS A 45 3.23 5.82 21.19
N TYR A 46 3.41 4.50 21.26
CA TYR A 46 2.29 3.55 21.47
C TYR A 46 1.55 3.77 22.78
N TYR A 47 2.26 4.17 23.84
CA TYR A 47 1.68 4.39 25.17
C TYR A 47 0.64 5.51 25.20
N ASP A 48 0.58 6.35 24.16
CA ASP A 48 -0.37 7.44 24.01
C ASP A 48 -1.73 7.00 23.43
N LEU A 49 -1.87 5.72 23.03
CA LEU A 49 -3.12 5.09 22.54
C LEU A 49 -3.90 4.39 23.68
N LYS A 50 -3.89 4.96 24.88
CA LYS A 50 -4.57 4.39 26.06
C LYS A 50 -6.03 4.05 25.75
N GLY A 51 -6.43 2.80 26.02
CA GLY A 51 -7.78 2.28 25.80
C GLY A 51 -8.02 1.54 24.48
N PHE A 52 -7.02 1.44 23.60
CA PHE A 52 -7.09 0.75 22.30
C PHE A 52 -6.19 -0.50 22.28
N THR A 53 -6.39 -1.42 23.24
CA THR A 53 -5.50 -2.58 23.43
C THR A 53 -5.39 -3.46 22.18
N LYS A 54 -6.50 -3.70 21.48
CA LYS A 54 -6.53 -4.53 20.28
C LYS A 54 -5.77 -3.89 19.11
N GLU A 55 -5.91 -2.58 18.93
CA GLU A 55 -5.18 -1.81 17.93
C GLU A 55 -3.68 -1.84 18.20
N ILE A 56 -3.28 -1.70 19.47
CA ILE A 56 -1.89 -1.75 19.91
C ILE A 56 -1.30 -3.14 19.63
N GLU A 57 -2.00 -4.22 19.99
CA GLU A 57 -1.56 -5.59 19.72
C GLU A 57 -1.38 -5.84 18.20
N THR A 58 -2.35 -5.38 17.39
CA THR A 58 -2.28 -5.53 15.93
C THR A 58 -1.11 -4.74 15.34
N LEU A 59 -0.89 -3.54 15.87
CA LEU A 59 0.19 -2.65 15.48
C LEU A 59 1.55 -3.27 15.82
N ASP A 60 1.74 -3.73 17.06
CA ASP A 60 2.97 -4.34 17.54
C ASP A 60 3.33 -5.61 16.74
N ALA A 61 2.35 -6.48 16.51
CA ALA A 61 2.54 -7.73 15.77
C ALA A 61 2.90 -7.55 14.28
N GLY A 62 2.75 -6.35 13.72
CA GLY A 62 3.00 -6.10 12.29
C GLY A 62 3.82 -4.85 11.99
N PHE A 63 4.33 -4.16 13.01
CA PHE A 63 5.03 -2.89 12.83
C PHE A 63 6.35 -3.09 12.09
N GLU A 64 7.18 -4.02 12.56
CA GLU A 64 8.47 -4.33 11.95
C GLU A 64 8.32 -4.73 10.47
N ASP A 65 7.37 -5.62 10.19
CA ASP A 65 7.04 -6.06 8.82
C ASP A 65 6.63 -4.89 7.90
N ALA A 66 5.89 -3.93 8.43
CA ALA A 66 5.36 -2.80 7.67
C ALA A 66 6.38 -1.67 7.49
N MET A 67 7.35 -1.56 8.40
CA MET A 67 8.36 -0.50 8.43
C MET A 67 9.64 -0.85 7.69
N GLN A 68 9.79 -2.08 7.19
CA GLN A 68 10.99 -2.53 6.49
C GLN A 68 11.39 -1.67 5.27
N PHE A 69 10.46 -0.91 4.66
CA PHE A 69 10.82 0.02 3.58
C PHE A 69 11.80 1.12 4.03
N HIS A 70 11.88 1.43 5.32
CA HIS A 70 12.84 2.41 5.84
C HIS A 70 14.30 1.99 5.66
N PHE A 71 14.58 0.70 5.44
CA PHE A 71 15.92 0.20 5.11
C PHE A 71 16.26 0.35 3.62
N GLN A 72 15.31 0.80 2.79
CA GLN A 72 15.51 1.05 1.38
C GLN A 72 15.97 2.49 1.13
N LYS A 73 16.31 2.81 -0.13
CA LYS A 73 16.72 4.17 -0.51
C LYS A 73 15.59 5.16 -0.25
N ALA A 74 15.89 6.29 0.40
CA ALA A 74 14.91 7.34 0.74
C ALA A 74 14.10 7.85 -0.48
N GLU A 75 14.65 7.76 -1.70
CA GLU A 75 13.94 8.08 -2.95
C GLU A 75 12.69 7.21 -3.19
N LEU A 76 12.69 5.98 -2.67
CA LEU A 76 11.59 5.03 -2.80
C LEU A 76 10.50 5.24 -1.75
N ASP A 77 10.79 5.91 -0.62
CA ASP A 77 9.85 6.10 0.48
C ASP A 77 8.52 6.72 0.04
N THR A 78 8.57 7.74 -0.81
CA THR A 78 7.37 8.41 -1.32
C THR A 78 6.45 7.45 -2.09
N HIS A 79 7.05 6.52 -2.84
CA HIS A 79 6.31 5.56 -3.64
C HIS A 79 5.80 4.41 -2.77
N LEU A 80 6.62 3.90 -1.85
CA LEU A 80 6.27 2.78 -0.96
C LEU A 80 5.20 3.16 0.08
N ARG A 81 5.12 4.44 0.45
CA ARG A 81 4.10 4.98 1.37
C ARG A 81 2.74 5.25 0.72
N THR A 82 2.58 5.07 -0.59
CA THR A 82 1.31 5.38 -1.28
C THR A 82 0.84 4.24 -2.18
N THR A 83 -0.48 4.00 -2.25
CA THR A 83 -1.09 3.06 -3.19
C THR A 83 -1.48 3.72 -4.51
N ASN A 84 -1.06 4.96 -4.80
CA ASN A 84 -1.63 5.76 -5.89
C ASN A 84 -1.56 5.07 -7.26
N MET A 85 -0.45 4.40 -7.57
CA MET A 85 -0.31 3.62 -8.81
C MET A 85 -1.27 2.42 -8.83
N LEU A 86 -1.32 1.64 -7.75
CA LEU A 86 -2.21 0.50 -7.62
C LEU A 86 -3.69 0.91 -7.71
N GLU A 87 -4.09 1.94 -6.98
CA GLU A 87 -5.46 2.48 -6.99
C GLU A 87 -5.86 3.02 -8.37
N ARG A 88 -4.91 3.61 -9.11
CA ARG A 88 -5.14 4.08 -10.48
C ARG A 88 -5.37 2.90 -11.42
N VAL A 89 -4.57 1.83 -11.33
CA VAL A 89 -4.79 0.60 -12.11
C VAL A 89 -6.13 -0.04 -11.75
N ASN A 90 -6.42 -0.19 -10.45
CA ASN A 90 -7.69 -0.73 -9.96
C ASN A 90 -8.88 0.09 -10.47
N ARG A 91 -8.78 1.42 -10.50
CA ARG A 91 -9.83 2.28 -11.02
C ARG A 91 -10.09 2.06 -12.51
N GLU A 92 -9.04 1.88 -13.32
CA GLU A 92 -9.21 1.57 -14.74
C GLU A 92 -9.82 0.19 -14.97
N ILE A 93 -9.46 -0.82 -14.16
CA ILE A 93 -10.11 -2.13 -14.16
C ILE A 93 -11.60 -1.96 -13.87
N ARG A 94 -11.95 -1.31 -12.74
CA ARG A 94 -13.33 -1.09 -12.31
C ARG A 94 -14.15 -0.31 -13.34
N ARG A 95 -13.55 0.69 -14.00
CA ARG A 95 -14.22 1.48 -15.04
C ARG A 95 -14.64 0.63 -16.23
N ARG A 96 -13.79 -0.33 -16.65
CA ARG A 96 -14.06 -1.23 -17.79
C ARG A 96 -15.00 -2.36 -17.40
N GLU A 97 -14.81 -2.92 -16.22
CA GLU A 97 -15.72 -3.90 -15.62
C GLU A 97 -17.14 -3.35 -15.52
N LYS A 98 -17.31 -2.10 -15.09
CA LYS A 98 -18.63 -1.47 -14.93
C LYS A 98 -19.46 -1.45 -16.23
N VAL A 99 -18.80 -1.36 -17.39
CA VAL A 99 -19.49 -1.39 -18.69
C VAL A 99 -19.86 -2.82 -19.09
N ILE A 100 -18.99 -3.78 -18.79
CA ILE A 100 -19.16 -5.20 -19.17
C ILE A 100 -20.20 -5.89 -18.30
N GLN A 101 -20.26 -5.53 -17.01
CA GLN A 101 -21.12 -6.10 -15.96
C GLN A 101 -20.85 -7.58 -15.68
N ILE A 102 -20.97 -8.46 -16.69
CA ILE A 102 -20.77 -9.90 -16.60
C ILE A 102 -19.82 -10.34 -17.73
N PHE A 103 -18.74 -11.01 -17.35
CA PHE A 103 -17.82 -11.57 -18.33
C PHE A 103 -18.36 -12.89 -18.89
N PRO A 104 -18.25 -13.13 -20.22
CA PRO A 104 -18.71 -14.38 -20.82
C PRO A 104 -17.81 -15.57 -20.51
N ASN A 105 -16.55 -15.34 -20.09
CA ASN A 105 -15.58 -16.34 -19.64
C ASN A 105 -14.34 -15.66 -19.01
N ASP A 106 -13.54 -16.45 -18.31
CA ASP A 106 -12.31 -16.00 -17.64
C ASP A 106 -11.28 -15.39 -18.62
N GLN A 107 -11.18 -15.95 -19.83
CA GLN A 107 -10.26 -15.44 -20.86
C GLN A 107 -10.59 -14.00 -21.26
N SER A 108 -11.87 -13.63 -21.26
CA SER A 108 -12.31 -12.26 -21.53
C SER A 108 -11.92 -11.30 -20.41
N ALA A 109 -11.96 -11.75 -19.14
CA ALA A 109 -11.48 -10.96 -18.01
C ALA A 109 -9.95 -10.77 -18.06
N ILE A 110 -9.21 -11.84 -18.32
CA ILE A 110 -7.73 -11.83 -18.44
C ILE A 110 -7.29 -10.87 -19.55
N ARG A 111 -7.96 -10.88 -20.71
CA ARG A 111 -7.64 -9.98 -21.84
C ARG A 111 -7.66 -8.50 -21.44
N ILE A 112 -8.60 -8.08 -20.60
CA ILE A 112 -8.69 -6.67 -20.19
C ILE A 112 -7.54 -6.27 -19.28
N ILE A 113 -7.15 -7.15 -18.36
CA ILE A 113 -5.98 -6.95 -17.51
C ILE A 113 -4.72 -6.84 -18.39
N PHE A 114 -4.59 -7.70 -19.40
CA PHE A 114 -3.47 -7.68 -20.32
C PHE A 114 -3.40 -6.39 -21.15
N VAL A 115 -4.54 -5.87 -21.61
CA VAL A 115 -4.63 -4.58 -22.32
C VAL A 115 -4.23 -3.42 -21.41
N LEU A 116 -4.60 -3.45 -20.12
CA LEU A 116 -4.17 -2.45 -19.14
C LEU A 116 -2.66 -2.48 -18.92
N MET A 117 -2.07 -3.67 -18.83
CA MET A 117 -0.61 -3.83 -18.74
C MET A 117 0.10 -3.36 -20.01
N LYS A 118 -0.48 -3.52 -21.21
CA LYS A 118 0.12 -2.99 -22.45
C LYS A 118 0.13 -1.47 -22.52
N ILE A 119 -0.87 -0.81 -21.94
CA ILE A 119 -0.93 0.67 -21.83
C ILE A 119 0.19 1.18 -20.90
N ASP A 120 0.68 0.35 -19.96
CA ASP A 120 1.82 0.68 -19.10
C ASP A 120 3.15 0.91 -19.87
N GLY A 121 3.28 0.30 -21.06
CA GLY A 121 4.39 0.60 -21.98
C GLY A 121 4.42 2.08 -22.42
N GLU A 122 3.27 2.76 -22.40
CA GLU A 122 3.19 4.20 -22.62
C GLU A 122 3.46 5.01 -21.36
N TRP A 123 3.16 4.45 -20.18
CA TRP A 123 3.37 5.11 -18.88
C TRP A 123 4.84 5.07 -18.47
N SER A 124 5.58 4.05 -18.90
CA SER A 124 7.04 3.98 -18.79
C SER A 124 7.76 5.14 -19.49
N ARG A 125 7.09 5.82 -20.44
CA ARG A 125 7.57 7.05 -21.10
C ARG A 125 7.20 8.32 -20.34
N SER A 126 6.30 8.24 -19.37
CA SER A 126 5.92 9.34 -18.49
C SER A 126 6.93 9.51 -17.36
N LYS A 127 7.17 10.74 -16.90
CA LYS A 127 8.18 11.07 -15.87
C LYS A 127 8.08 10.24 -14.58
N TYR A 128 6.91 9.68 -14.28
CA TYR A 128 6.62 8.91 -13.07
C TYR A 128 7.46 7.64 -12.89
N LEU A 129 7.83 6.95 -13.97
CA LEU A 129 8.63 5.71 -13.89
C LEU A 129 10.13 5.95 -14.15
N ASN A 130 10.56 7.19 -14.45
CA ASN A 130 11.97 7.50 -14.64
C ASN A 130 12.82 7.25 -13.39
N HIS A 131 12.23 7.35 -12.20
CA HIS A 131 12.92 7.11 -10.92
C HIS A 131 13.08 5.61 -10.62
N LEU A 132 12.21 4.75 -11.16
CA LEU A 132 12.34 3.30 -11.06
C LEU A 132 13.39 2.73 -12.04
N LYS A 133 13.95 3.55 -12.93
CA LYS A 133 15.13 3.15 -13.73
C LYS A 133 16.36 2.84 -12.86
N VAL A 134 16.38 3.34 -11.62
CA VAL A 134 17.39 2.98 -10.59
C VAL A 134 17.29 1.51 -10.18
N ILE A 135 16.15 0.85 -10.38
CA ILE A 135 15.95 -0.58 -10.05
C ILE A 135 16.47 -1.50 -11.16
N LYS A 136 16.61 -1.01 -12.40
CA LYS A 136 17.11 -1.81 -13.55
C LYS A 136 18.64 -1.90 -13.66
N SER A 137 19.40 -1.30 -12.74
CA SER A 137 20.87 -1.34 -12.72
C SER A 137 21.44 -2.28 -11.65
N LEU A 138 20.65 -3.24 -11.17
CA LEU A 138 21.03 -4.37 -10.34
C LEU A 138 20.60 -5.65 -11.07
#